data_AF-A0A380DM79-F1
#
_entry.id   AF-A0A380DM79-F1
#
_cell.length_a   1.000
_cell.length_b   1.000
_cell.length_c   1.000
_cell.angle_alpha   90.00
_cell.angle_beta   90.00
_cell.angle_gamma   90.00
#
_symmetry.space_group_name_H-M   'P 1'
#
loop_
_entity.id
_entity.type
_entity.pdbx_description
1 polymer ?
#
loop_
_entity_poly.entity_id
_entity_poly.type
_entity_poly.pdbx_seq_one_letter_code
_entity_poly.pdbx_strand_id
1 'polypeptide(L)'
;MSPGGEKTHDDILEALVKFFNIKDLTPKKLKFKSQNWYWFAYFDGPLKLPKNPRGSVKFTIKVVLTDPYKYSVTGNKNTAISDQVSVVNNGTADTPLIVEARAIKPSSYFMITKNDEDYFMVGDDEVTKEVKDYMPPVYHSEFRDFKGWTKMITEDIPSNDLGGKVGGDFVISNLGEGYKATNFPDAKGWVGAGTKRGLPKAMTDFQITYKCIVEQKGKGAGRTAQHIYDSDGKLLASIGYENKYHDRKIGHIVVTLYNQKGDPKKIYDYQNKPVMYNKDRIVVYMRLRRVGNKFSVKTWKFDHIKDPDRRKPIDVDEKEWIDGGKFLSAPSFYHSYLQCKIYWL
;
A
#
# COMPACT_ATOMS: atom_id res chain seq x y z
N MET A 1 -42.85 22.66 -7.34
CA MET A 1 -44.02 22.00 -6.73
C MET A 1 -44.67 21.14 -7.81
N SER A 2 -44.92 19.86 -7.55
CA SER A 2 -45.57 18.95 -8.50
C SER A 2 -47.05 19.34 -8.73
N PRO A 3 -47.67 18.96 -9.86
CA PRO A 3 -49.02 19.36 -10.25
C PRO A 3 -50.08 18.78 -9.30
N GLY A 4 -51.21 19.49 -9.19
CA GLY A 4 -52.26 19.26 -8.19
C GLY A 4 -53.00 17.92 -8.29
N GLY A 5 -53.37 17.42 -7.12
CA GLY A 5 -54.28 16.31 -6.84
C GLY A 5 -54.59 16.31 -5.33
N GLU A 6 -55.74 15.77 -4.93
CA GLU A 6 -56.07 15.56 -3.50
C GLU A 6 -55.03 14.61 -2.90
N LYS A 7 -54.44 14.99 -1.76
CA LYS A 7 -53.44 14.17 -1.04
C LYS A 7 -54.00 13.76 0.31
N THR A 8 -53.74 12.52 0.70
CA THR A 8 -54.12 12.03 2.04
C THR A 8 -53.25 12.68 3.12
N HIS A 9 -53.67 12.56 4.38
CA HIS A 9 -52.88 12.99 5.53
C HIS A 9 -51.47 12.39 5.52
N ASP A 10 -51.37 11.09 5.21
CA ASP A 10 -50.11 10.34 5.20
C ASP A 10 -49.24 10.75 4.01
N ASP A 11 -49.82 11.01 2.83
CA ASP A 11 -49.08 11.52 1.68
C ASP A 11 -48.43 12.88 1.97
N ILE A 12 -49.15 13.76 2.69
CA ILE A 12 -48.63 15.07 3.10
C ILE A 12 -47.52 14.89 4.14
N LEU A 13 -47.73 14.03 5.14
CA LEU A 13 -46.74 13.75 6.18
C LEU A 13 -45.45 13.18 5.59
N GLU A 14 -45.54 12.19 4.71
CA GLU A 14 -44.40 11.59 4.04
C GLU A 14 -43.67 12.60 3.16
N ALA A 15 -44.41 13.43 2.41
CA ALA A 15 -43.82 14.50 1.60
C ALA A 15 -43.03 15.50 2.47
N LEU A 16 -43.54 15.88 3.64
CA LEU A 16 -42.83 16.76 4.57
C LEU A 16 -41.60 16.08 5.19
N VAL A 17 -41.72 14.83 5.63
CA VAL A 17 -40.58 14.05 6.17
C VAL A 17 -39.46 13.94 5.14
N LYS A 18 -39.80 13.71 3.88
CA LYS A 18 -38.85 13.66 2.76
C LYS A 18 -38.27 15.05 2.45
N PHE A 19 -39.10 16.09 2.44
CA PHE A 19 -38.67 17.47 2.18
C PHE A 19 -37.65 17.96 3.23
N PHE A 20 -37.94 17.74 4.50
CA PHE A 20 -37.02 18.07 5.61
C PHE A 20 -35.93 17.03 5.83
N ASN A 21 -35.94 15.93 5.07
CA ASN A 21 -34.95 14.86 5.12
C ASN A 21 -34.73 14.28 6.53
N ILE A 22 -35.80 14.17 7.33
CA ILE A 22 -35.74 13.85 8.77
C ILE A 22 -35.11 12.48 9.05
N LYS A 23 -35.19 11.53 8.11
CA LYS A 23 -34.60 10.19 8.25
C LYS A 23 -33.08 10.18 8.06
N ASP A 24 -32.55 11.12 7.29
CA ASP A 24 -31.14 11.24 6.96
C ASP A 24 -30.58 12.38 7.81
N LEU A 25 -30.15 12.02 9.03
CA LEU A 25 -29.62 12.88 10.09
C LEU A 25 -28.29 13.57 9.71
N THR A 26 -28.03 13.72 8.42
CA THR A 26 -26.88 14.43 7.87
C THR A 26 -27.09 15.94 8.04
N PRO A 27 -26.16 16.66 8.72
CA PRO A 27 -26.29 18.10 8.94
C PRO A 27 -26.26 18.89 7.63
N LYS A 28 -27.15 19.88 7.53
CA LYS A 28 -27.25 20.79 6.38
C LYS A 28 -27.15 22.24 6.83
N LYS A 29 -26.86 23.15 5.89
CA LYS A 29 -26.87 24.59 6.14
C LYS A 29 -28.31 25.07 6.32
N LEU A 30 -28.67 25.43 7.54
CA LEU A 30 -29.94 26.08 7.86
C LEU A 30 -29.75 27.59 7.87
N LYS A 31 -30.33 28.27 6.87
CA LYS A 31 -30.26 29.72 6.70
C LYS A 31 -31.66 30.31 6.57
N PHE A 32 -31.99 31.29 7.39
CA PHE A 32 -33.17 32.12 7.15
C PHE A 32 -32.87 33.15 6.07
N LYS A 33 -33.84 33.39 5.17
CA LYS A 33 -33.66 34.28 4.00
C LYS A 33 -33.19 35.70 4.38
N SER A 34 -33.63 36.20 5.54
CA SER A 34 -33.29 37.53 6.07
C SER A 34 -31.89 37.62 6.71
N GLN A 35 -31.21 36.51 6.93
CA GLN A 35 -29.95 36.48 7.67
C GLN A 35 -28.76 36.31 6.71
N ASN A 36 -27.63 36.90 7.06
CA ASN A 36 -26.34 36.74 6.37
C ASN A 36 -25.45 35.67 7.03
N TRP A 37 -26.04 34.82 7.86
CA TRP A 37 -25.37 33.72 8.56
C TRP A 37 -26.26 32.47 8.58
N TYR A 38 -25.69 31.31 8.91
CA TYR A 38 -26.38 30.01 8.94
C TYR A 38 -25.86 29.13 10.08
N TRP A 39 -26.61 28.07 10.41
CA TRP A 39 -26.15 26.98 11.27
C TRP A 39 -25.94 25.70 10.47
N PHE A 40 -25.12 24.79 10.99
CA PHE A 40 -25.20 23.38 10.61
C PHE A 40 -26.20 22.68 11.51
N ALA A 41 -27.23 22.11 10.89
CA ALA A 41 -28.33 21.51 11.62
C ALA A 41 -29.00 20.38 10.83
N TYR A 42 -29.64 19.47 11.54
CA TYR A 42 -30.57 18.52 10.94
C TYR A 42 -31.96 18.69 11.56
N PHE A 43 -32.99 18.29 10.81
CA PHE A 43 -34.36 18.34 11.26
C PHE A 43 -34.69 17.06 12.03
N ASP A 44 -35.24 17.21 13.22
CA ASP A 44 -35.58 16.11 14.12
C ASP A 44 -37.08 15.79 14.06
N GLY A 45 -37.39 14.51 14.27
CA GLY A 45 -38.74 13.95 14.23
C GLY A 45 -39.29 13.59 15.61
N PRO A 46 -40.56 13.19 15.71
CA PRO A 46 -41.54 13.07 14.62
C PRO A 46 -42.31 14.37 14.32
N LEU A 47 -42.68 14.58 13.05
CA LEU A 47 -43.63 15.63 12.66
C LEU A 47 -45.06 15.21 13.04
N LYS A 48 -45.84 16.15 13.58
CA LYS A 48 -47.25 15.94 13.92
C LYS A 48 -48.13 16.91 13.15
N LEU A 49 -49.02 16.38 12.33
CA LEU A 49 -50.06 17.14 11.64
C LEU A 49 -51.44 16.83 12.25
N PRO A 50 -52.37 17.79 12.30
CA PRO A 50 -53.75 17.50 12.67
C PRO A 50 -54.43 16.64 11.58
N LYS A 51 -55.22 15.64 11.98
CA LYS A 51 -55.88 14.71 11.06
C LYS A 51 -57.03 15.35 10.27
N ASN A 52 -57.74 16.31 10.88
CA ASN A 52 -58.90 16.99 10.29
C ASN A 52 -58.73 18.52 10.34
N PRO A 53 -57.83 19.10 9.53
CA PRO A 53 -57.61 20.53 9.55
C PRO A 53 -58.85 21.29 9.02
N ARG A 54 -59.32 22.29 9.78
CA ARG A 54 -60.26 23.30 9.28
C ARG A 54 -59.47 24.58 8.98
N GLY A 55 -59.39 24.95 7.71
CA GLY A 55 -58.63 26.13 7.27
C GLY A 55 -57.11 25.90 7.31
N SER A 56 -56.35 26.94 7.64
CA SER A 56 -54.88 26.91 7.62
C SER A 56 -54.30 25.95 8.68
N VAL A 57 -53.34 25.11 8.27
CA VAL A 57 -52.66 24.16 9.15
C VAL A 57 -51.39 24.76 9.72
N LYS A 58 -51.22 24.69 11.03
CA LYS A 58 -49.97 25.05 11.73
C LYS A 58 -49.30 23.79 12.26
N PHE A 59 -47.98 23.71 12.12
CA PHE A 59 -47.15 22.67 12.71
C PHE A 59 -45.79 23.24 13.09
N THR A 60 -45.06 22.52 13.93
CA THR A 60 -43.72 22.91 14.40
C THR A 60 -42.72 21.82 14.02
N ILE A 61 -41.51 22.23 13.66
CA ILE A 61 -40.40 21.35 13.34
C ILE A 61 -39.29 21.61 14.35
N LYS A 62 -38.73 20.53 14.91
CA LYS A 62 -37.55 20.63 15.77
C LYS A 62 -36.29 20.57 14.92
N VAL A 63 -35.31 21.36 15.31
CA VAL A 63 -34.01 21.44 14.65
C VAL A 63 -32.95 21.16 15.70
N VAL A 64 -32.02 20.27 15.40
CA VAL A 64 -30.84 20.03 16.22
C VAL A 64 -29.66 20.71 15.54
N LEU A 65 -29.01 21.63 16.26
CA LEU A 65 -27.77 22.26 15.83
C LEU A 65 -26.63 21.30 16.15
N THR A 66 -25.83 20.93 15.15
CA THR A 66 -24.64 20.09 15.39
C THR A 66 -23.47 20.90 15.94
N ASP A 67 -23.49 22.19 15.68
CA ASP A 67 -22.57 23.17 16.24
C ASP A 67 -23.39 24.39 16.70
N PRO A 68 -23.23 24.87 17.96
CA PRO A 68 -23.98 26.02 18.46
C PRO A 68 -23.65 27.35 17.77
N TYR A 69 -22.53 27.44 17.04
CA TYR A 69 -22.07 28.68 16.44
C TYR A 69 -22.82 29.05 15.14
N LYS A 70 -22.99 30.36 14.93
CA LYS A 70 -23.50 30.93 13.67
C LYS A 70 -22.34 31.16 12.71
N TYR A 71 -22.44 30.63 11.50
CA TYR A 71 -21.44 30.79 10.45
C TYR A 71 -21.85 31.90 9.50
N SER A 72 -20.95 32.85 9.27
CA SER A 72 -21.17 33.86 8.23
C SER A 72 -21.30 33.21 6.84
N VAL A 73 -22.19 33.75 6.00
CA VAL A 73 -22.31 33.33 4.59
C VAL A 73 -21.08 33.76 3.78
N THR A 74 -20.48 34.88 4.18
CA THR A 74 -19.26 35.42 3.57
C THR A 74 -18.10 35.28 4.54
N GLY A 75 -17.06 34.56 4.12
CA GLY A 75 -15.78 34.56 4.82
C GLY A 75 -14.88 35.71 4.37
N ASN A 76 -13.86 36.01 5.17
CA ASN A 76 -12.76 36.87 4.73
C ASN A 76 -11.73 36.01 3.99
N LYS A 77 -11.25 36.50 2.84
CA LYS A 77 -10.15 35.88 2.10
C LYS A 77 -9.09 36.94 1.87
N ASN A 78 -7.90 36.70 2.39
CA ASN A 78 -6.73 37.54 2.13
C ASN A 78 -5.72 36.72 1.33
N THR A 79 -5.13 37.35 0.33
CA THR A 79 -3.97 36.79 -0.39
C THR A 79 -2.72 37.33 0.28
N ALA A 80 -1.79 36.44 0.63
CA ALA A 80 -0.51 36.85 1.16
C ALA A 80 0.24 37.74 0.15
N ILE A 81 0.89 38.79 0.66
CA ILE A 81 1.79 39.62 -0.14
C ILE A 81 3.20 39.17 0.23
N SER A 82 3.90 38.58 -0.74
CA SER A 82 5.11 37.78 -0.46
C SER A 82 4.81 36.68 0.57
N ASP A 83 5.50 36.67 1.71
CA ASP A 83 5.44 35.62 2.72
C ASP A 83 4.63 36.03 3.96
N GLN A 84 3.92 37.17 3.89
CA GLN A 84 3.17 37.69 5.03
C GLN A 84 1.71 37.97 4.68
N VAL A 85 0.84 37.70 5.64
CA VAL A 85 -0.57 38.02 5.57
C VAL A 85 -1.08 38.41 6.94
N SER A 86 -1.77 39.55 7.03
CA SER A 86 -2.54 39.91 8.20
C SER A 86 -3.95 39.35 8.03
N VAL A 87 -4.39 38.56 9.01
CA VAL A 87 -5.76 38.03 9.07
C VAL A 87 -6.42 38.56 10.33
N VAL A 88 -7.66 39.05 10.18
CA VAL A 88 -8.45 39.56 11.30
C VAL A 88 -9.72 38.72 11.41
N ASN A 89 -9.93 38.11 12.57
CA ASN A 89 -11.19 37.47 12.91
C ASN A 89 -12.15 38.55 13.43
N ASN A 90 -13.04 39.05 12.55
CA ASN A 90 -14.10 39.99 12.93
C ASN A 90 -15.32 39.29 13.56
N GLY A 91 -15.26 37.97 13.76
CA GLY A 91 -16.29 37.21 14.44
C GLY A 91 -16.21 37.34 15.96
N THR A 92 -17.18 36.73 16.64
CA THR A 92 -17.28 36.73 18.11
C THR A 92 -16.81 35.42 18.74
N ALA A 93 -16.24 34.50 17.96
CA ALA A 93 -15.78 33.19 18.40
C ALA A 93 -14.50 32.80 17.66
N ASP A 94 -13.67 31.97 18.29
CA ASP A 94 -12.47 31.43 17.68
C ASP A 94 -12.82 30.53 16.50
N THR A 95 -12.03 30.60 15.44
CA THR A 95 -12.27 29.84 14.21
C THR A 95 -10.95 29.39 13.60
N PRO A 96 -10.87 28.16 13.05
CA PRO A 96 -9.66 27.70 12.40
C PRO A 96 -9.39 28.49 11.12
N LEU A 97 -8.12 28.78 10.85
CA LEU A 97 -7.66 29.33 9.58
C LEU A 97 -7.56 28.22 8.53
N ILE A 98 -8.10 28.46 7.33
CA ILE A 98 -7.91 27.58 6.17
C ILE A 98 -6.90 28.24 5.25
N VAL A 99 -5.76 27.58 5.03
CA VAL A 99 -4.70 28.08 4.13
C VAL A 99 -4.62 27.18 2.90
N GLU A 100 -4.71 27.80 1.73
CA GLU A 100 -4.50 27.15 0.44
C GLU A 100 -3.23 27.71 -0.20
N ALA A 101 -2.26 26.84 -0.49
CA ALA A 101 -1.00 27.20 -1.12
C ALA A 101 -0.74 26.30 -2.33
N ARG A 102 -0.21 26.88 -3.42
CA ARG A 102 0.19 26.17 -4.63
C ARG A 102 1.64 26.47 -4.94
N ALA A 103 2.49 25.44 -4.93
CA ALA A 103 3.87 25.58 -5.37
C ALA A 103 3.93 25.86 -6.88
N ILE A 104 4.53 26.99 -7.25
CA ILE A 104 4.77 27.39 -8.65
C ILE A 104 6.20 27.09 -9.13
N LYS A 105 7.09 26.76 -8.20
CA LYS A 105 8.47 26.31 -8.40
C LYS A 105 8.79 25.27 -7.32
N PRO A 106 9.80 24.40 -7.53
CA PRO A 106 10.26 23.48 -6.50
C PRO A 106 10.55 24.23 -5.19
N SER A 107 10.08 23.69 -4.06
CA SER A 107 10.31 24.22 -2.71
C SER A 107 10.65 23.07 -1.77
N SER A 108 11.59 23.28 -0.84
CA SER A 108 12.01 22.29 0.16
C SER A 108 11.05 22.22 1.35
N TYR A 109 10.40 23.34 1.66
CA TYR A 109 9.36 23.40 2.68
C TYR A 109 8.31 24.46 2.36
N PHE A 110 7.20 24.36 3.07
CA PHE A 110 6.16 25.36 3.19
C PHE A 110 5.88 25.53 4.69
N MET A 111 5.94 26.77 5.18
CA MET A 111 5.73 27.08 6.58
C MET A 111 4.70 28.19 6.73
N ILE A 112 3.79 28.00 7.69
CA ILE A 112 2.89 29.03 8.19
C ILE A 112 3.29 29.25 9.64
N THR A 113 3.57 30.49 10.02
CA THR A 113 3.90 30.83 11.40
C THR A 113 3.07 32.02 11.87
N LYS A 114 2.75 32.00 13.16
CA LYS A 114 2.13 33.12 13.87
C LYS A 114 3.22 33.72 14.77
N ASN A 115 3.92 34.74 14.27
CA ASN A 115 5.09 35.33 14.93
C ASN A 115 6.17 34.26 15.21
N ASP A 116 6.69 34.18 16.44
CA ASP A 116 7.76 33.26 16.83
C ASP A 116 7.27 32.07 17.70
N GLU A 117 5.96 31.91 17.90
CA GLU A 117 5.41 31.01 18.92
C GLU A 117 4.91 29.69 18.33
N ASP A 118 4.08 29.78 17.28
CA ASP A 118 3.42 28.63 16.66
C ASP A 118 3.78 28.55 15.18
N TYR A 119 4.19 27.36 14.72
CA TYR A 119 4.42 27.10 13.32
C TYR A 119 3.81 25.77 12.86
N PHE A 120 3.39 25.75 11.61
CA PHE A 120 3.03 24.56 10.87
C PHE A 120 3.96 24.48 9.66
N MET A 121 4.79 23.45 9.58
CA MET A 121 5.72 23.24 8.48
C MET A 121 5.44 21.91 7.79
N VAL A 122 5.49 21.94 6.46
CA VAL A 122 5.50 20.75 5.60
C VAL A 122 6.77 20.81 4.76
N GLY A 123 7.68 19.88 4.97
CA GLY A 123 9.00 19.85 4.35
C GLY A 123 10.13 20.01 5.37
N ASP A 124 11.33 20.32 4.89
CA ASP A 124 12.57 20.43 5.71
C ASP A 124 13.26 21.78 5.42
N ASP A 125 13.81 22.41 6.45
CA ASP A 125 14.39 23.76 6.42
C ASP A 125 15.79 23.80 5.78
N GLU A 126 16.51 22.66 5.77
CA GLU A 126 17.85 22.55 5.20
C GLU A 126 17.84 22.01 3.77
N VAL A 127 17.88 22.92 2.80
CA VAL A 127 18.10 22.63 1.36
C VAL A 127 19.47 22.00 1.07
N THR A 128 20.41 22.07 2.02
CA THR A 128 21.80 21.60 1.91
C THR A 128 22.10 20.33 2.71
N LYS A 129 21.15 19.81 3.51
CA LYS A 129 21.31 18.46 4.06
C LYS A 129 21.30 17.50 2.88
N GLU A 130 22.34 16.65 2.77
CA GLU A 130 22.26 15.48 1.90
C GLU A 130 20.92 14.81 2.14
N VAL A 131 20.22 14.46 1.06
CA VAL A 131 19.00 13.66 1.15
C VAL A 131 19.32 12.45 2.02
N LYS A 132 18.89 12.48 3.29
CA LYS A 132 18.98 11.32 4.14
C LYS A 132 17.96 10.35 3.58
N ASP A 133 18.44 9.43 2.76
CA ASP A 133 17.71 8.21 2.53
C ASP A 133 17.50 7.57 3.91
N TYR A 134 16.29 7.66 4.43
CA TYR A 134 15.91 7.10 5.72
C TYR A 134 15.91 5.55 5.68
N MET A 135 16.09 4.94 4.50
CA MET A 135 16.30 3.51 4.28
C MET A 135 17.42 3.28 3.26
N PRO A 136 18.68 3.71 3.56
CA PRO A 136 19.76 3.54 2.61
C PRO A 136 19.94 2.06 2.31
N PRO A 137 20.08 1.65 1.03
CA PRO A 137 20.19 0.25 0.69
C PRO A 137 21.42 -0.34 1.36
N VAL A 138 21.19 -1.26 2.31
CA VAL A 138 22.27 -1.99 2.98
C VAL A 138 23.10 -2.77 1.97
N TYR A 139 22.43 -3.26 0.94
CA TYR A 139 23.04 -3.94 -0.18
C TYR A 139 22.12 -3.83 -1.39
N HIS A 140 22.72 -3.54 -2.53
CA HIS A 140 22.05 -3.57 -3.82
C HIS A 140 22.97 -4.29 -4.81
N SER A 141 22.38 -5.18 -5.60
CA SER A 141 23.08 -5.84 -6.69
C SER A 141 22.08 -6.17 -7.78
N GLU A 142 22.45 -5.83 -9.01
CA GLU A 142 21.78 -6.30 -10.22
C GLU A 142 22.18 -7.73 -10.58
N PHE A 143 23.02 -8.37 -9.76
CA PHE A 143 23.50 -9.74 -9.92
C PHE A 143 24.09 -9.97 -11.32
N ARG A 144 24.96 -9.05 -11.75
CA ARG A 144 25.70 -9.11 -13.04
C ARG A 144 27.00 -9.90 -12.94
N ASP A 145 27.47 -10.14 -11.72
CA ASP A 145 28.61 -10.98 -11.39
C ASP A 145 28.40 -11.66 -10.02
N PHE A 146 29.28 -12.59 -9.69
CA PHE A 146 29.30 -13.31 -8.42
C PHE A 146 30.29 -12.71 -7.41
N LYS A 147 30.71 -11.45 -7.56
CA LYS A 147 31.72 -10.86 -6.67
C LYS A 147 31.21 -10.81 -5.24
N GLY A 148 31.84 -11.59 -4.36
CA GLY A 148 31.46 -11.75 -2.95
C GLY A 148 30.21 -12.60 -2.72
N TRP A 149 29.83 -13.41 -3.71
CA TRP A 149 28.90 -14.51 -3.58
C TRP A 149 29.67 -15.83 -3.54
N THR A 150 29.26 -16.73 -2.64
CA THR A 150 29.83 -18.07 -2.53
C THR A 150 28.88 -19.06 -3.17
N LYS A 151 29.38 -19.87 -4.11
CA LYS A 151 28.60 -20.97 -4.69
C LYS A 151 28.29 -22.00 -3.61
N MET A 152 27.04 -22.45 -3.57
CA MET A 152 26.62 -23.57 -2.73
C MET A 152 26.79 -24.89 -3.49
N ILE A 153 27.24 -25.93 -2.79
CA ILE A 153 27.63 -27.22 -3.43
C ILE A 153 26.73 -28.38 -2.98
N THR A 154 26.38 -28.49 -1.69
CA THR A 154 25.72 -29.70 -1.16
C THR A 154 24.68 -29.45 -0.05
N GLU A 155 24.37 -28.20 0.29
CA GLU A 155 23.41 -27.89 1.37
C GLU A 155 22.00 -27.74 0.81
N ASP A 156 21.11 -28.68 1.14
CA ASP A 156 19.69 -28.56 0.84
C ASP A 156 19.07 -27.35 1.54
N ILE A 157 18.15 -26.66 0.87
CA ILE A 157 17.45 -25.52 1.45
C ILE A 157 16.22 -26.03 2.22
N PRO A 158 16.16 -25.83 3.56
CA PRO A 158 15.11 -26.38 4.41
C PRO A 158 13.82 -25.53 4.38
N SER A 159 13.37 -25.14 3.19
CA SER A 159 12.12 -24.38 2.99
C SER A 159 11.02 -25.30 2.48
N ASN A 160 9.89 -25.38 3.20
CA ASN A 160 8.75 -26.21 2.81
C ASN A 160 8.19 -25.85 1.44
N ASP A 161 7.95 -24.57 1.18
CA ASP A 161 7.33 -24.13 -0.07
C ASP A 161 8.36 -23.86 -1.16
N LEU A 162 9.55 -23.36 -0.82
CA LEU A 162 10.53 -22.84 -1.78
C LEU A 162 11.93 -23.47 -1.62
N GLY A 163 12.04 -24.62 -0.95
CA GLY A 163 13.29 -25.33 -0.74
C GLY A 163 13.61 -26.32 -1.86
N GLY A 164 14.63 -27.15 -1.62
CA GLY A 164 15.08 -28.17 -2.57
C GLY A 164 16.57 -28.46 -2.46
N LYS A 165 17.02 -29.42 -3.25
CA LYS A 165 18.41 -29.83 -3.32
C LYS A 165 19.25 -28.81 -4.08
N VAL A 166 20.40 -28.47 -3.51
CA VAL A 166 21.35 -27.58 -4.18
C VAL A 166 22.30 -28.37 -5.06
N GLY A 167 22.47 -27.90 -6.29
CA GLY A 167 23.40 -28.46 -7.26
C GLY A 167 23.31 -27.78 -8.62
N GLY A 168 24.34 -27.99 -9.46
CA GLY A 168 24.46 -27.37 -10.78
C GLY A 168 25.25 -26.05 -10.78
N ASP A 169 25.08 -25.28 -11.85
CA ASP A 169 25.89 -24.09 -12.17
C ASP A 169 25.02 -22.89 -12.52
N PHE A 170 25.54 -21.68 -12.39
CA PHE A 170 24.91 -20.52 -13.00
C PHE A 170 25.61 -20.16 -14.31
N VAL A 171 24.83 -19.94 -15.36
CA VAL A 171 25.29 -19.38 -16.64
C VAL A 171 24.49 -18.13 -16.99
N ILE A 172 25.04 -17.28 -17.84
CA ILE A 172 24.34 -16.10 -18.33
C ILE A 172 23.05 -16.54 -19.05
N SER A 173 21.95 -15.81 -18.80
CA SER A 173 20.65 -16.07 -19.41
C SER A 173 20.71 -15.82 -20.92
N ASN A 174 19.76 -16.38 -21.66
CA ASN A 174 19.77 -16.36 -23.13
C ASN A 174 19.90 -14.96 -23.73
N LEU A 175 19.41 -13.93 -23.02
CA LEU A 175 19.40 -12.54 -23.45
C LEU A 175 20.41 -11.67 -22.70
N GLY A 176 21.30 -12.25 -21.89
CA GLY A 176 22.34 -11.51 -21.16
C GLY A 176 21.83 -10.66 -19.99
N GLU A 177 20.54 -10.73 -19.67
CA GLU A 177 19.89 -9.86 -18.68
C GLU A 177 19.98 -10.39 -17.23
N GLY A 178 20.65 -11.53 -17.02
CA GLY A 178 20.81 -12.13 -15.70
C GLY A 178 21.43 -13.52 -15.78
N TYR A 179 21.26 -14.33 -14.73
CA TYR A 179 21.75 -15.70 -14.68
C TYR A 179 20.62 -16.72 -14.69
N LYS A 180 20.90 -17.92 -15.20
CA LYS A 180 20.04 -19.10 -15.12
C LYS A 180 20.87 -20.30 -14.61
N ALA A 181 20.28 -21.14 -13.78
CA ALA A 181 20.89 -22.34 -13.20
C ALA A 181 20.97 -23.60 -14.12
N THR A 182 22.09 -24.01 -14.70
CA THR A 182 22.21 -25.21 -15.56
C THR A 182 22.88 -26.39 -14.86
N ASN A 183 23.19 -27.46 -15.62
CA ASN A 183 24.00 -28.61 -15.19
C ASN A 183 23.49 -29.28 -13.89
N PHE A 184 22.17 -29.44 -13.76
CA PHE A 184 21.59 -30.03 -12.56
C PHE A 184 22.07 -31.47 -12.35
N PRO A 185 22.38 -31.86 -11.10
CA PRO A 185 22.59 -33.27 -10.79
C PRO A 185 21.29 -34.06 -10.99
N ASP A 186 21.43 -35.34 -11.32
CA ASP A 186 20.30 -36.26 -11.33
C ASP A 186 19.80 -36.46 -9.88
N ALA A 187 18.65 -35.87 -9.58
CA ALA A 187 18.03 -35.93 -8.27
C ALA A 187 16.52 -35.73 -8.37
N LYS A 188 15.79 -36.37 -7.45
CA LYS A 188 14.34 -36.26 -7.36
C LYS A 188 13.92 -34.94 -6.72
N GLY A 189 12.77 -34.42 -7.14
CA GLY A 189 12.18 -33.21 -6.59
C GLY A 189 12.81 -31.93 -7.15
N TRP A 190 12.76 -30.85 -6.36
CA TRP A 190 13.30 -29.58 -6.79
C TRP A 190 14.82 -29.53 -6.62
N VAL A 191 15.53 -29.39 -7.73
CA VAL A 191 16.98 -29.21 -7.79
C VAL A 191 17.29 -27.82 -8.39
N GLY A 192 18.35 -27.16 -7.92
CA GLY A 192 18.80 -25.90 -8.51
C GLY A 192 20.13 -25.37 -7.98
N ALA A 193 20.78 -24.51 -8.78
CA ALA A 193 22.01 -23.85 -8.37
C ALA A 193 21.72 -22.81 -7.28
N GLY A 194 22.64 -22.68 -6.33
CA GLY A 194 22.51 -21.75 -5.21
C GLY A 194 23.79 -20.94 -5.01
N THR A 195 23.63 -19.68 -4.63
CA THR A 195 24.72 -18.85 -4.12
C THR A 195 24.31 -18.15 -2.84
N LYS A 196 25.27 -17.88 -1.96
CA LYS A 196 25.06 -17.23 -0.66
C LYS A 196 26.01 -16.08 -0.44
N ARG A 197 25.52 -15.06 0.28
CA ARG A 197 26.30 -13.90 0.71
C ARG A 197 25.80 -13.40 2.05
N GLY A 198 26.74 -13.03 2.93
CA GLY A 198 26.43 -12.27 4.15
C GLY A 198 26.20 -10.79 3.86
N LEU A 199 25.23 -10.18 4.51
CA LEU A 199 25.01 -8.73 4.48
C LEU A 199 26.08 -8.00 5.32
N PRO A 200 26.43 -6.75 4.95
CA PRO A 200 27.49 -5.99 5.63
C PRO A 200 27.14 -5.55 7.06
N LYS A 201 25.87 -5.61 7.46
CA LYS A 201 25.42 -5.36 8.83
C LYS A 201 24.16 -6.15 9.17
N ALA A 202 23.99 -6.46 10.45
CA ALA A 202 22.76 -7.03 10.99
C ALA A 202 21.63 -5.98 10.98
N MET A 203 20.39 -6.43 10.77
CA MET A 203 19.21 -5.57 10.86
C MET A 203 18.09 -6.29 11.64
N THR A 204 17.23 -5.52 12.30
CA THR A 204 16.01 -6.02 12.94
C THR A 204 14.81 -5.78 12.04
N ASP A 205 14.68 -4.55 11.56
CA ASP A 205 13.74 -4.13 10.54
C ASP A 205 14.43 -4.09 9.19
N PHE A 206 13.72 -4.53 8.14
CA PHE A 206 14.32 -4.66 6.82
C PHE A 206 13.27 -4.50 5.72
N GLN A 207 13.77 -4.19 4.53
CA GLN A 207 13.01 -4.29 3.30
C GLN A 207 13.89 -4.94 2.25
N ILE A 208 13.41 -6.05 1.71
CA ILE A 208 14.09 -6.79 0.65
C ILE A 208 13.19 -6.78 -0.56
N THR A 209 13.75 -6.48 -1.73
CA THR A 209 13.06 -6.61 -3.01
C THR A 209 13.79 -7.64 -3.85
N TYR A 210 13.13 -8.76 -4.10
CA TYR A 210 13.60 -9.82 -4.98
C TYR A 210 12.99 -9.63 -6.38
N LYS A 211 13.84 -9.60 -7.40
CA LYS A 211 13.46 -9.48 -8.81
C LYS A 211 13.81 -10.77 -9.53
N CYS A 212 12.86 -11.33 -10.29
CA CYS A 212 13.15 -12.41 -11.22
C CYS A 212 12.52 -12.15 -12.59
N ILE A 213 13.11 -12.77 -13.61
CA ILE A 213 12.55 -12.85 -14.96
C ILE A 213 11.98 -14.25 -15.10
N VAL A 214 10.72 -14.32 -15.51
CA VAL A 214 10.07 -15.58 -15.84
C VAL A 214 9.93 -15.62 -17.35
N GLU A 215 10.82 -16.38 -17.97
CA GLU A 215 10.59 -16.86 -19.33
C GLU A 215 9.40 -17.81 -19.25
N GLN A 216 8.40 -17.60 -20.10
CA GLN A 216 7.16 -18.39 -20.16
C GLN A 216 6.62 -18.59 -21.57
N LYS A 217 7.51 -18.69 -22.56
CA LYS A 217 7.13 -19.00 -23.95
C LYS A 217 6.60 -20.44 -24.10
N GLY A 218 7.28 -21.44 -23.50
CA GLY A 218 6.79 -22.83 -23.48
C GLY A 218 5.86 -23.13 -22.29
N LYS A 219 5.56 -24.41 -22.01
CA LYS A 219 4.99 -24.87 -20.71
C LYS A 219 5.99 -25.68 -19.88
N GLY A 220 6.12 -25.43 -18.57
CA GLY A 220 7.20 -26.03 -17.80
C GLY A 220 7.24 -25.60 -16.34
N ALA A 221 7.76 -26.50 -15.50
CA ALA A 221 7.88 -26.27 -14.06
C ALA A 221 9.19 -25.53 -13.75
N GLY A 222 9.13 -24.51 -12.90
CA GLY A 222 10.27 -23.69 -12.51
C GLY A 222 10.00 -22.98 -11.19
N ARG A 223 11.05 -22.69 -10.41
CA ARG A 223 10.92 -22.14 -9.04
C ARG A 223 12.15 -21.37 -8.61
N THR A 224 12.02 -20.07 -8.45
CA THR A 224 13.12 -19.21 -8.04
C THR A 224 12.81 -18.53 -6.73
N ALA A 225 13.79 -18.42 -5.84
CA ALA A 225 13.57 -17.89 -4.51
C ALA A 225 14.80 -17.16 -3.97
N GLN A 226 14.54 -16.24 -3.06
CA GLN A 226 15.53 -15.70 -2.16
C GLN A 226 15.20 -16.15 -0.74
N HIS A 227 16.22 -16.65 -0.05
CA HIS A 227 16.11 -17.12 1.32
C HIS A 227 16.93 -16.23 2.23
N ILE A 228 16.39 -15.98 3.41
CA ILE A 228 16.90 -15.03 4.38
C ILE A 228 17.16 -15.81 5.65
N TYR A 229 18.39 -15.76 6.14
CA TYR A 229 18.83 -16.49 7.33
C TYR A 229 19.28 -15.52 8.42
N ASP A 230 19.38 -15.98 9.67
CA ASP A 230 20.03 -15.25 10.75
C ASP A 230 21.55 -15.54 10.83
N SER A 231 22.20 -14.98 11.88
CA SER A 231 23.63 -15.21 12.18
C SER A 231 23.98 -16.64 12.47
N ASP A 232 23.03 -17.39 13.02
CA ASP A 232 23.23 -18.76 13.45
C ASP A 232 22.94 -19.73 12.30
N GLY A 233 22.67 -19.21 11.09
CA GLY A 233 22.37 -20.01 9.91
C GLY A 233 20.97 -20.61 9.92
N LYS A 234 20.03 -20.08 10.72
CA LYS A 234 18.63 -20.50 10.70
C LYS A 234 17.86 -19.73 9.64
N LEU A 235 17.03 -20.45 8.88
CA LEU A 235 16.15 -19.85 7.89
C LEU A 235 15.08 -19.02 8.62
N LEU A 236 14.91 -17.76 8.21
CA LEU A 236 13.93 -16.82 8.75
C LEU A 236 12.78 -16.56 7.79
N ALA A 237 13.09 -16.46 6.50
CA ALA A 237 12.09 -16.20 5.47
C ALA A 237 12.53 -16.74 4.11
N SER A 238 11.54 -17.13 3.31
CA SER A 238 11.69 -17.46 1.90
C SER A 238 10.69 -16.66 1.08
N ILE A 239 11.17 -16.00 0.02
CA ILE A 239 10.37 -15.21 -0.92
C ILE A 239 10.69 -15.64 -2.34
N GLY A 240 9.69 -15.99 -3.14
CA GLY A 240 9.97 -16.54 -4.46
C GLY A 240 8.75 -16.71 -5.35
N TYR A 241 9.05 -17.09 -6.59
CA TYR A 241 8.08 -17.38 -7.63
C TYR A 241 8.21 -18.85 -8.05
N GLU A 242 7.08 -19.54 -8.15
CA GLU A 242 7.00 -20.92 -8.56
C GLU A 242 5.93 -21.11 -9.63
N ASN A 243 6.25 -21.88 -10.66
CA ASN A 243 5.29 -22.65 -11.43
C ASN A 243 5.56 -24.14 -11.21
N LYS A 244 4.66 -24.84 -10.51
CA LYS A 244 4.79 -26.28 -10.24
C LYS A 244 4.30 -27.16 -11.40
N TYR A 245 3.63 -26.57 -12.40
CA TYR A 245 3.02 -27.31 -13.49
C TYR A 245 3.99 -27.46 -14.66
N HIS A 246 4.15 -28.68 -15.16
CA HIS A 246 4.94 -28.94 -16.36
C HIS A 246 4.18 -28.57 -17.66
N ASP A 247 2.85 -28.53 -17.63
CA ASP A 247 1.96 -28.39 -18.79
C ASP A 247 1.20 -27.05 -18.83
N ARG A 248 1.47 -26.14 -17.88
CA ARG A 248 0.72 -24.88 -17.70
C ARG A 248 1.65 -23.73 -17.34
N LYS A 249 1.20 -22.51 -17.62
CA LYS A 249 1.88 -21.24 -17.28
C LYS A 249 1.24 -20.58 -16.05
N ILE A 250 0.95 -21.38 -15.01
CA ILE A 250 0.23 -20.94 -13.82
C ILE A 250 1.22 -20.83 -12.66
N GLY A 251 2.00 -19.75 -12.69
CA GLY A 251 2.90 -19.43 -11.60
C GLY A 251 2.19 -18.75 -10.43
N HIS A 252 2.84 -18.77 -9.28
CA HIS A 252 2.41 -18.10 -8.07
C HIS A 252 3.63 -17.58 -7.30
N ILE A 253 3.41 -16.59 -6.45
CA ILE A 253 4.41 -16.03 -5.54
C ILE A 253 4.13 -16.55 -4.14
N VAL A 254 5.17 -17.04 -3.46
CA VAL A 254 5.09 -17.50 -2.07
C VAL A 254 6.00 -16.66 -1.19
N VAL A 255 5.50 -16.30 -0.01
CA VAL A 255 6.32 -15.83 1.10
C VAL A 255 5.99 -16.63 2.36
N THR A 256 7.03 -17.26 2.90
CA THR A 256 6.96 -18.08 4.11
C THR A 256 7.96 -17.56 5.13
N LEU A 257 7.51 -17.37 6.36
CA LEU A 257 8.34 -17.03 7.52
C LEU A 257 8.60 -18.28 8.35
N TYR A 258 9.68 -18.30 9.10
CA TYR A 258 10.10 -19.43 9.93
C TYR A 258 10.37 -18.92 11.35
N ASN A 259 9.85 -19.64 12.35
CA ASN A 259 10.13 -19.31 13.74
C ASN A 259 11.51 -19.85 14.18
N GLN A 260 11.89 -19.61 15.43
CA GLN A 260 13.17 -20.09 15.98
C GLN A 260 13.33 -21.63 16.01
N LYS A 261 12.23 -22.38 15.94
CA LYS A 261 12.21 -23.84 15.84
C LYS A 261 12.22 -24.33 14.38
N GLY A 262 12.14 -23.42 13.42
CA GLY A 262 12.00 -23.74 12.00
C GLY A 262 10.57 -24.01 11.55
N ASP A 263 9.55 -23.77 12.39
CA ASP A 263 8.16 -23.99 11.99
C ASP A 263 7.75 -22.94 10.94
N PRO A 264 7.18 -23.36 9.79
CA PRO A 264 6.83 -22.45 8.72
C PRO A 264 5.48 -21.76 8.97
N LYS A 265 5.39 -20.49 8.55
CA LYS A 265 4.14 -19.76 8.38
C LYS A 265 4.12 -19.09 7.00
N LYS A 266 3.34 -19.66 6.09
CA LYS A 266 3.04 -19.02 4.81
C LYS A 266 2.14 -17.82 5.03
N ILE A 267 2.67 -16.62 4.82
CA ILE A 267 1.95 -15.35 5.00
C ILE A 267 1.38 -14.84 3.67
N TYR A 268 1.96 -15.27 2.56
CA TYR A 268 1.60 -14.84 1.22
C TYR A 268 1.62 -16.01 0.24
N ASP A 269 0.55 -16.14 -0.52
CA ASP A 269 0.38 -17.10 -1.62
C ASP A 269 -0.49 -16.43 -2.67
N TYR A 270 0.09 -16.07 -3.80
CA TYR A 270 -0.58 -15.30 -4.83
C TYR A 270 -0.38 -15.94 -6.20
N GLN A 271 -1.43 -16.59 -6.69
CA GLN A 271 -1.45 -17.13 -8.05
C GLN A 271 -1.59 -16.01 -9.08
N ASN A 272 -0.84 -16.14 -10.18
CA ASN A 272 -0.93 -15.25 -11.31
C ASN A 272 -2.39 -15.13 -11.81
N LYS A 273 -2.78 -13.90 -12.15
CA LYS A 273 -4.04 -13.65 -12.86
C LYS A 273 -4.02 -14.29 -14.26
N PRO A 274 -5.17 -14.67 -14.83
CA PRO A 274 -5.25 -15.27 -16.16
C PRO A 274 -4.56 -14.47 -17.28
N VAL A 275 -4.53 -13.14 -17.17
CA VAL A 275 -3.82 -12.25 -18.11
C VAL A 275 -2.32 -12.58 -18.26
N MET A 276 -1.72 -13.20 -17.24
CA MET A 276 -0.32 -13.60 -17.25
C MET A 276 -0.08 -14.87 -18.05
N TYR A 277 -1.06 -15.75 -18.19
CA TYR A 277 -0.84 -17.09 -18.77
C TYR A 277 -0.47 -17.03 -20.24
N ASN A 278 -0.86 -15.96 -20.94
CA ASN A 278 -0.58 -15.75 -22.36
C ASN A 278 0.63 -14.84 -22.60
N LYS A 279 1.41 -14.51 -21.56
CA LYS A 279 2.66 -13.77 -21.72
C LYS A 279 3.80 -14.73 -22.01
N ASP A 280 4.73 -14.31 -22.84
CA ASP A 280 5.93 -15.12 -23.13
C ASP A 280 7.06 -14.81 -22.16
N ARG A 281 7.08 -13.62 -21.57
CA ARG A 281 8.13 -13.17 -20.67
C ARG A 281 7.59 -12.12 -19.70
N ILE A 282 7.73 -12.36 -18.41
CA ILE A 282 7.32 -11.41 -17.38
C ILE A 282 8.49 -11.09 -16.45
N VAL A 283 8.54 -9.85 -15.96
CA VAL A 283 9.40 -9.50 -14.83
C VAL A 283 8.56 -9.41 -13.58
N VAL A 284 8.99 -10.08 -12.54
CA VAL A 284 8.29 -10.16 -11.26
C VAL A 284 9.16 -9.52 -10.18
N TYR A 285 8.58 -8.57 -9.47
CA TYR A 285 9.16 -8.00 -8.27
C TYR A 285 8.35 -8.46 -7.06
N MET A 286 9.07 -8.87 -6.01
CA MET A 286 8.51 -9.37 -4.77
C MET A 286 9.22 -8.65 -3.63
N ARG A 287 8.50 -7.85 -2.87
CA ARG A 287 9.03 -7.11 -1.73
C ARG A 287 8.50 -7.70 -0.44
N LEU A 288 9.41 -7.99 0.49
CA LEU A 288 9.12 -8.30 1.88
C LEU A 288 9.68 -7.18 2.74
N ARG A 289 8.81 -6.54 3.52
CA ARG A 289 9.18 -5.54 4.51
C ARG A 289 8.80 -6.02 5.90
N ARG A 290 9.66 -5.79 6.87
CA ARG A 290 9.39 -5.95 8.29
C ARG A 290 9.65 -4.64 9.02
N VAL A 291 8.69 -4.24 9.85
CA VAL A 291 8.85 -3.15 10.84
C VAL A 291 8.25 -3.63 12.16
N GLY A 292 9.09 -3.85 13.17
CA GLY A 292 8.70 -4.46 14.44
C GLY A 292 8.12 -5.86 14.23
N ASN A 293 6.84 -6.02 14.55
CA ASN A 293 6.10 -7.27 14.36
C ASN A 293 5.25 -7.28 13.08
N LYS A 294 5.26 -6.21 12.28
CA LYS A 294 4.47 -6.10 11.06
C LYS A 294 5.30 -6.52 9.85
N PHE A 295 4.75 -7.45 9.07
CA PHE A 295 5.26 -7.84 7.77
C PHE A 295 4.33 -7.36 6.67
N SER A 296 4.89 -6.71 5.66
CA SER A 296 4.17 -6.29 4.45
C SER A 296 4.82 -6.94 3.24
N VAL A 297 4.01 -7.60 2.42
CA VAL A 297 4.40 -8.18 1.14
C VAL A 297 3.76 -7.38 0.04
N LYS A 298 4.58 -6.89 -0.90
CA LYS A 298 4.10 -6.21 -2.11
C LYS A 298 4.70 -6.88 -3.33
N THR A 299 3.86 -7.23 -4.30
CA THR A 299 4.30 -7.81 -5.57
C THR A 299 3.82 -6.98 -6.72
N TRP A 300 4.62 -6.90 -7.77
CA TRP A 300 4.22 -6.25 -9.01
C TRP A 300 4.91 -6.89 -10.21
N LYS A 301 4.20 -6.95 -11.34
CA LYS A 301 4.60 -7.69 -12.54
C LYS A 301 4.52 -6.80 -13.77
N PHE A 302 5.43 -7.03 -14.71
CA PHE A 302 5.48 -6.34 -16.00
C PHE A 302 5.48 -7.34 -17.15
N ASP A 303 4.88 -6.95 -18.28
CA ASP A 303 5.07 -7.62 -19.56
C ASP A 303 6.40 -7.16 -20.13
N HIS A 304 7.45 -7.97 -20.04
CA HIS A 304 8.80 -7.55 -20.44
C HIS A 304 8.93 -7.34 -21.95
N ILE A 305 8.05 -7.94 -22.76
CA ILE A 305 8.06 -7.77 -24.21
C ILE A 305 7.38 -6.47 -24.61
N LYS A 306 6.23 -6.14 -23.99
CA LYS A 306 5.45 -4.93 -24.35
C LYS A 306 5.86 -3.68 -23.58
N ASP A 307 6.50 -3.84 -22.43
CA ASP A 307 6.94 -2.75 -21.55
C ASP A 307 8.37 -3.04 -21.03
N PRO A 308 9.39 -2.97 -21.91
CA PRO A 308 10.77 -3.26 -21.53
C PRO A 308 11.31 -2.28 -20.48
N ASP A 309 10.78 -1.05 -20.47
CA ASP A 309 11.10 0.00 -19.51
C ASP A 309 10.36 -0.14 -18.17
N ARG A 310 9.41 -1.10 -18.07
CA ARG A 310 8.67 -1.43 -16.84
C ARG A 310 7.97 -0.20 -16.25
N ARG A 311 7.32 0.58 -17.11
CA ARG A 311 6.64 1.83 -16.73
C ARG A 311 5.29 1.58 -16.08
N LYS A 312 4.58 0.51 -16.48
CA LYS A 312 3.22 0.24 -15.99
C LYS A 312 3.05 -1.22 -15.56
N PRO A 313 2.87 -1.49 -14.25
CA PRO A 313 2.65 -2.85 -13.81
C PRO A 313 1.29 -3.35 -14.31
N ILE A 314 1.27 -4.60 -14.78
CA ILE A 314 0.07 -5.29 -15.26
C ILE A 314 -0.64 -6.07 -14.16
N ASP A 315 0.03 -6.27 -13.03
CA ASP A 315 -0.53 -6.87 -11.83
C ASP A 315 0.25 -6.37 -10.63
N VAL A 316 -0.50 -5.92 -9.62
CA VAL A 316 0.02 -5.44 -8.33
C VAL A 316 -0.85 -6.04 -7.26
N ASP A 317 -0.22 -6.55 -6.20
CA ASP A 317 -0.90 -7.11 -5.05
C ASP A 317 -0.11 -6.80 -3.77
N GLU A 318 -0.81 -6.55 -2.68
CA GLU A 318 -0.22 -6.17 -1.41
C GLU A 318 -0.98 -6.82 -0.26
N LYS A 319 -0.24 -7.34 0.72
CA LYS A 319 -0.81 -8.01 1.88
C LYS A 319 0.03 -7.73 3.11
N GLU A 320 -0.64 -7.61 4.23
CA GLU A 320 0.00 -7.43 5.53
C GLU A 320 -0.27 -8.63 6.44
N TRP A 321 0.70 -8.91 7.31
CA TRP A 321 0.59 -9.92 8.35
C TRP A 321 1.29 -9.40 9.62
N ILE A 322 0.67 -9.66 10.77
CA ILE A 322 1.19 -9.22 12.08
C ILE A 322 1.66 -10.46 12.85
N ASP A 323 2.90 -10.43 13.31
CA ASP A 323 3.48 -11.45 14.20
C ASP A 323 2.96 -11.26 15.63
N GLY A 324 2.41 -12.33 16.19
CA GLY A 324 2.03 -12.42 17.59
C GLY A 324 3.21 -12.65 18.54
N GLY A 325 4.46 -12.44 18.08
CA GLY A 325 5.68 -12.54 18.87
C GLY A 325 6.40 -13.89 18.79
N LYS A 326 6.18 -14.68 17.74
CA LYS A 326 6.74 -16.05 17.64
C LYS A 326 7.80 -16.20 16.56
N PHE A 327 7.95 -15.26 15.62
CA PHE A 327 8.76 -15.50 14.42
C PHE A 327 10.12 -14.80 14.46
N LEU A 328 10.26 -13.59 15.03
CA LEU A 328 11.57 -12.90 15.07
C LEU A 328 11.77 -12.04 16.33
N SER A 329 12.66 -12.44 17.24
CA SER A 329 12.92 -11.77 18.53
C SER A 329 14.37 -11.25 18.74
N ALA A 330 15.29 -11.35 17.78
CA ALA A 330 16.70 -10.95 17.97
C ALA A 330 17.30 -10.22 16.74
N PRO A 331 18.34 -9.36 16.92
CA PRO A 331 19.08 -8.76 15.82
C PRO A 331 19.70 -9.86 14.95
N SER A 332 19.36 -9.87 13.66
CA SER A 332 19.67 -10.98 12.75
C SER A 332 20.76 -10.57 11.77
N PHE A 333 21.82 -11.37 11.62
CA PHE A 333 22.76 -11.23 10.51
C PHE A 333 22.21 -11.96 9.30
N TYR A 334 22.01 -11.26 8.19
CA TYR A 334 21.36 -11.86 7.05
C TYR A 334 22.36 -12.56 6.13
N HIS A 335 22.15 -13.85 5.89
CA HIS A 335 22.63 -14.49 4.67
C HIS A 335 21.49 -14.46 3.66
N SER A 336 21.64 -13.67 2.60
CA SER A 336 20.71 -13.69 1.48
C SER A 336 21.19 -14.74 0.48
N TYR A 337 20.35 -15.70 0.18
CA TYR A 337 20.57 -16.68 -0.88
C TYR A 337 19.82 -16.22 -2.10
N LEU A 338 20.47 -16.11 -3.26
CA LEU A 338 19.77 -15.91 -4.52
C LEU A 338 19.72 -17.25 -5.24
N GLN A 339 18.55 -17.89 -5.23
CA GLN A 339 18.27 -19.08 -6.03
C GLN A 339 17.53 -18.64 -7.29
N CYS A 340 18.28 -18.26 -8.34
CA CYS A 340 17.70 -18.01 -9.65
C CYS A 340 17.41 -19.36 -10.35
N LYS A 341 16.14 -19.71 -10.54
CA LYS A 341 15.74 -20.88 -11.33
C LYS A 341 14.92 -20.41 -12.51
N ILE A 342 15.48 -20.57 -13.70
CA ILE A 342 14.78 -20.31 -14.94
C ILE A 342 15.16 -21.43 -15.89
N TYR A 343 14.39 -22.52 -15.96
CA TYR A 343 14.50 -23.46 -17.08
C TYR A 343 13.16 -23.82 -17.70
N TRP A 344 13.21 -23.69 -19.01
CA TRP A 344 12.37 -24.32 -20.01
C TRP A 344 12.98 -25.69 -20.33
N LEU A 345 12.15 -26.74 -20.31
CA LEU A 345 12.35 -27.89 -21.20
C LEU A 345 11.63 -27.60 -22.51
#